data_AF-A0A918EJV4-F1
#
_entry.id   AF-A0A918EJV4-F1
#
_cell.length_a   1.000
_cell.length_b   1.000
_cell.length_c   1.000
_cell.angle_alpha   90.00
_cell.angle_beta   90.00
_cell.angle_gamma   90.00
#
_symmetry.space_group_name_H-M   'P 1'
#
loop_
_entity.id
_entity.type
_entity.pdbx_description
1 polymer ?
#
loop_
_entity_poly.entity_id
_entity_poly.type
_entity_poly.pdbx_seq_one_letter_code
_entity_poly.pdbx_strand_id
1 'polypeptide(L)' 'MSEQPAPVDRTRQPLDPAAADAVRAYAARTRANADRLAGVLEDIATHGLPEAEDCTPWEELRETHLARLAAQRPAVA' A
#
# COMPACT_ATOMS: atom_id res chain seq x y z
N MET A 1 22.35 2.30 37.64
CA MET A 1 22.77 2.38 36.23
C MET A 1 21.92 3.46 35.58
N SER A 2 22.49 4.63 35.34
CA SER A 2 21.77 5.74 34.72
C SER A 2 21.89 5.59 33.20
N GLU A 3 20.81 5.22 32.53
CA GLU A 3 20.75 5.27 31.07
C GLU A 3 20.73 6.75 30.67
N GLN A 4 21.89 7.25 30.23
CA GLN A 4 22.00 8.56 29.63
C GLN A 4 21.24 8.51 28.29
N PRO A 5 20.20 9.33 28.06
CA PRO A 5 19.46 9.32 26.81
C PRO A 5 20.41 9.62 25.65
N ALA A 6 20.28 8.86 24.56
CA ALA A 6 21.07 9.04 23.36
C ALA A 6 20.99 10.51 22.88
N PRO A 7 22.10 11.07 22.35
CA PRO A 7 22.12 12.45 21.89
C PRO A 7 21.05 12.66 20.83
N VAL A 8 20.17 13.63 21.08
CA VAL A 8 19.10 14.01 20.17
C VAL A 8 19.74 14.50 18.87
N ASP A 9 19.49 13.81 17.76
CA ASP A 9 19.93 14.22 16.42
C ASP A 9 19.26 15.55 16.07
N ARG A 10 20.02 16.64 16.21
CA ARG A 10 19.53 18.02 16.00
C ARG A 10 19.20 18.34 14.54
N THR A 11 19.48 17.43 13.61
CA THR A 11 19.15 17.62 12.19
C THR A 11 17.73 17.19 11.85
N ARG A 12 17.01 16.51 12.76
CA ARG A 12 15.65 16.01 12.53
C ARG A 12 14.65 16.69 13.45
N GLN A 13 13.59 17.23 12.87
CA GLN A 13 12.45 17.72 13.62
C GLN A 13 11.49 16.56 13.96
N PRO A 14 11.08 16.40 15.23
CA PRO A 14 10.10 15.39 15.60
C PRO A 14 8.74 15.68 14.96
N LEU A 15 8.06 14.63 14.49
CA LEU A 15 6.69 14.71 14.01
C LEU A 15 5.70 14.80 15.18
N ASP A 16 4.53 15.37 14.90
CA ASP A 16 3.36 15.20 15.76
C ASP A 16 3.08 13.69 15.98
N PRO A 17 2.73 13.24 17.20
CA PRO A 17 2.52 11.83 17.49
C PRO A 17 1.51 11.14 16.56
N ALA A 18 0.39 11.79 16.21
CA ALA A 18 -0.60 11.20 15.33
C ALA A 18 -0.08 11.09 13.88
N ALA A 19 0.70 12.07 13.42
CA ALA A 19 1.40 11.97 12.14
C ALA A 19 2.43 10.82 12.12
N ALA A 20 3.18 10.65 13.20
CA ALA A 20 4.11 9.53 13.34
C ALA A 20 3.39 8.17 13.30
N ASP A 21 2.24 8.05 13.98
CA ASP A 21 1.42 6.83 13.96
C ASP A 21 0.82 6.56 12.57
N ALA A 22 0.34 7.59 11.87
CA ALA A 22 -0.14 7.45 10.50
C ALA A 22 0.96 6.92 9.55
N VAL A 23 2.18 7.42 9.68
CA VAL A 23 3.33 6.94 8.90
C VAL A 23 3.67 5.48 9.25
N ARG A 24 3.66 5.11 10.53
CA ARG A 24 3.87 3.71 10.95
C ARG A 24 2.79 2.78 10.41
N ALA A 25 1.53 3.19 10.47
CA ALA A 25 0.40 2.44 9.93
C ALA A 25 0.51 2.27 8.42
N TYR A 26 0.88 3.33 7.69
CA TYR A 26 1.14 3.26 6.26
C TYR A 26 2.28 2.29 5.94
N ALA A 27 3.39 2.35 6.69
CA ALA A 27 4.50 1.43 6.53
C ALA A 27 4.10 -0.04 6.80
N ALA A 28 3.29 -0.29 7.83
CA ALA A 28 2.76 -1.62 8.11
C ALA A 28 1.88 -2.15 6.96
N ARG A 29 0.96 -1.32 6.46
CA ARG A 29 0.12 -1.66 5.29
C ARG A 29 0.97 -1.95 4.05
N THR A 30 2.02 -1.16 3.80
CA THR A 30 2.91 -1.36 2.65
C THR A 30 3.66 -2.68 2.76
N ARG A 31 4.20 -3.03 3.95
CA ARG A 31 4.84 -4.34 4.16
C ARG A 31 3.86 -5.49 3.94
N ALA A 32 2.67 -5.43 4.54
CA ALA A 32 1.65 -6.46 4.35
C ALA A 32 1.22 -6.62 2.87
N ASN A 33 1.15 -5.52 2.12
CA ASN A 33 0.90 -5.57 0.67
C ASN A 33 2.05 -6.25 -0.10
N ALA A 34 3.31 -5.96 0.27
CA ALA A 34 4.47 -6.58 -0.35
C ALA A 34 4.50 -8.09 -0.07
N ASP A 35 4.24 -8.50 1.18
CA ASP A 35 4.18 -9.92 1.56
C ASP A 35 3.07 -10.66 0.79
N ARG A 36 1.90 -10.04 0.63
CA ARG A 36 0.82 -10.61 -0.19
C ARG A 36 1.24 -10.77 -1.65
N LEU A 37 1.90 -9.76 -2.23
CA LEU A 37 2.34 -9.82 -3.63
C LEU A 37 3.41 -10.90 -3.81
N ALA A 38 4.37 -10.98 -2.90
CA ALA A 38 5.39 -12.03 -2.91
C ALA A 38 4.73 -13.42 -2.92
N GLY A 39 3.75 -13.66 -2.04
CA GLY A 39 3.02 -14.93 -2.02
C GLY A 39 2.31 -15.25 -3.33
N VAL A 40 1.67 -14.28 -3.99
CA VAL A 40 1.05 -14.49 -5.32
C VAL A 40 2.09 -14.81 -6.39
N LEU A 41 3.24 -14.12 -6.38
CA LEU A 41 4.29 -14.37 -7.37
C LEU A 41 4.96 -15.74 -7.15
N GLU A 42 5.12 -16.17 -5.91
CA GLU A 42 5.62 -17.50 -5.56
C GLU A 42 4.64 -18.60 -5.97
N ASP A 43 3.33 -18.38 -5.77
CA ASP A 43 2.27 -19.26 -6.21
C ASP A 43 2.28 -19.43 -7.75
N ILE A 44 2.34 -18.32 -8.49
CA ILE A 44 2.47 -18.33 -9.96
C ILE A 44 3.74 -19.04 -10.41
N ALA A 45 4.86 -18.80 -9.73
CA ALA A 45 6.12 -19.48 -10.06
C ALA A 45 6.05 -20.99 -9.82
N THR A 46 5.23 -21.43 -8.85
CA THR A 46 5.08 -22.84 -8.48
C THR A 46 4.04 -23.57 -9.33
N HIS A 47 2.93 -22.90 -9.66
CA HIS A 47 1.73 -23.51 -10.23
C HIS A 47 1.41 -23.03 -11.65
N GLY A 48 2.11 -22.01 -12.16
CA GLY A 48 1.80 -21.36 -13.43
C GLY A 48 0.76 -20.25 -13.28
N LEU A 49 0.37 -19.67 -14.41
CA LEU A 49 -0.70 -18.67 -14.43
C LEU A 49 -2.07 -19.35 -14.25
N PRO A 50 -3.05 -18.67 -13.63
CA PRO A 50 -4.43 -19.12 -13.63
C PRO A 50 -5.00 -19.18 -15.06
N GLU A 51 -5.99 -20.04 -15.26
CA GLU A 51 -6.70 -20.12 -16.54
C GLU A 51 -7.43 -18.81 -16.84
N ALA A 52 -7.52 -18.45 -18.12
CA ALA A 52 -8.13 -17.19 -18.54
C ALA A 52 -9.61 -17.09 -18.14
N GLU A 53 -10.30 -18.23 -18.06
CA GLU A 53 -11.71 -18.36 -17.67
C GLU A 53 -11.94 -18.01 -16.18
N ASP A 54 -10.92 -18.17 -15.34
CA ASP A 54 -10.95 -17.83 -13.92
C ASP A 54 -10.47 -16.39 -13.66
N CYS A 55 -10.06 -15.67 -14.71
CA CYS A 55 -9.55 -14.30 -14.61
C CYS A 55 -10.60 -13.27 -15.02
N THR A 56 -10.56 -12.10 -14.38
CA THR A 56 -11.37 -10.96 -14.82
C THR A 56 -10.71 -10.29 -16.04
N PRO A 57 -11.44 -10.07 -17.15
CA PRO A 57 -10.92 -9.34 -18.30
C PRO A 57 -10.43 -7.93 -17.93
N TRP A 58 -9.34 -7.50 -18.57
CA TRP A 58 -8.74 -6.20 -18.29
C TRP A 58 -9.72 -5.04 -18.54
N GLU A 59 -10.53 -5.15 -19.60
CA GLU A 59 -11.53 -4.15 -19.97
C GLU A 59 -12.53 -3.92 -18.82
N GLU A 60 -13.01 -4.99 -18.18
CA GLU A 60 -13.98 -4.88 -17.08
C GLU A 60 -13.38 -4.17 -15.86
N LEU A 61 -12.15 -4.53 -15.50
CA LEU A 61 -11.43 -3.87 -14.39
C LEU A 61 -11.18 -2.39 -14.70
N ARG A 62 -10.74 -2.09 -15.94
CA ARG A 62 -10.47 -0.73 -16.39
C ARG A 62 -11.73 0.12 -16.34
N GLU A 63 -12.82 -0.34 -16.94
CA GLU A 63 -14.07 0.43 -16.99
C GLU A 63 -14.67 0.64 -15.59
N THR A 64 -14.61 -0.37 -14.72
CA THR A 64 -15.04 -0.24 -13.31
C THR A 64 -14.22 0.83 -12.59
N HIS A 65 -12.89 0.83 -12.80
CA HIS A 65 -12.00 1.81 -12.19
C HIS A 65 -12.25 3.22 -12.72
N LEU A 66 -12.42 3.37 -14.03
CA LEU A 66 -12.70 4.65 -14.68
C LEU A 66 -14.05 5.22 -14.23
N ALA A 67 -15.09 4.40 -14.16
CA ALA A 67 -16.40 4.82 -13.64
C ALA A 67 -16.30 5.32 -12.20
N ARG A 68 -15.53 4.63 -11.35
CA ARG A 68 -15.27 5.06 -9.97
C ARG A 68 -14.55 6.41 -9.92
N LEU A 69 -13.52 6.61 -10.75
CA LEU A 69 -12.81 7.90 -10.83
C LEU A 69 -13.71 9.03 -11.35
N ALA A 70 -14.54 8.74 -12.35
CA ALA A 70 -15.51 9.69 -12.88
C ALA A 70 -16.52 10.13 -11.81
N ALA A 71 -17.03 9.18 -11.00
CA ALA A 71 -17.92 9.47 -9.88
C ALA A 71 -17.27 10.28 -8.76
N GLN A 72 -15.95 10.19 -8.60
CA GLN A 72 -15.19 10.93 -7.59
C GLN A 72 -14.78 12.33 -8.06
N ARG A 73 -14.88 12.65 -9.36
CA ARG A 73 -14.61 14.00 -9.85
C ARG A 73 -15.79 14.90 -9.49
N PRO A 74 -15.58 15.98 -8.71
CA PRO A 74 -16.58 17.04 -8.61
C PRO A 74 -16.84 17.58 -10.02
N ALA A 75 -18.10 17.85 -10.36
CA ALA A 75 -18.42 18.55 -11.58
C ALA A 75 -17.67 19.89 -11.56
N VAL A 76 -16.66 20.04 -12.42
CA VAL A 76 -15.99 21.31 -12.65
C VAL A 76 -17.01 22.16 -13.39
N ALA A 77 -17.66 23.07 -12.67
CA ALA A 77 -18.56 24.09 -13.21
C ALA A 77 -17.77 25.26 -13.80
#